data_AF-A0A099ZTA5-F1
#
_entry.id   AF-A0A099ZTA5-F1
#
_cell.length_a   1.000
_cell.length_b   1.000
_cell.length_c   1.000
_cell.angle_alpha   90.00
_cell.angle_beta   90.00
_cell.angle_gamma   90.00
#
_symmetry.space_group_name_H-M   'P 1'
#
loop_
_entity.id
_entity.type
_entity.pdbx_description
1 polymer ?
#
loop_
_entity_poly.entity_id
_entity_poly.type
_entity_poly.pdbx_seq_one_letter_code
_entity_poly.pdbx_strand_id
1 'polypeptide(L)'
;QKNGVSNGSLSKKAFIEHFEQAPMYVAVLTFVGFGVGTIFGYLRDFMRAWGLEKRNIAAEREQQKDFVPLYQDFENFYTRNLYMRIRDNWNRPICSVPGPQFDLMERVTDDYNWTFRFTGRTIKNVINMGSYNYLGFAETDANALKTVAKELQKYGTGICSTRQEMGTLDKHVELEKLVARFLGVEDAMVFGMGFATNSMNIPALVGKGCLILSDELNHTSLVLGARLSGATIRIFKHNNIQSLESLLKDAIIYGQPRSRRAWRKIIILVEGIY
;
A
#
# COMPACT_ATOMS: atom_id res chain seq x y z
N GLN A 1 -3.69 -32.53 17.96
CA GLN A 1 -3.77 -31.37 18.88
C GLN A 1 -5.18 -30.81 18.76
N LYS A 2 -5.93 -30.74 19.86
CA LYS A 2 -7.34 -30.31 19.85
C LYS A 2 -7.38 -28.78 19.69
N ASN A 3 -7.88 -28.31 18.55
CA ASN A 3 -8.21 -26.91 18.34
C ASN A 3 -9.23 -26.47 19.38
N GLY A 4 -9.04 -25.25 19.88
CA GLY A 4 -9.69 -24.70 21.06
C GLY A 4 -11.20 -24.88 21.07
N VAL A 5 -11.69 -25.29 22.24
CA VAL A 5 -13.11 -25.26 22.61
C VAL A 5 -13.61 -23.82 22.45
N SER A 6 -14.66 -23.61 21.64
CA SER A 6 -15.30 -22.30 21.54
C SER A 6 -15.95 -21.96 22.88
N ASN A 7 -15.28 -21.13 23.69
CA ASN A 7 -15.91 -20.48 24.83
C ASN A 7 -16.87 -19.39 24.31
N GLY A 8 -18.08 -19.80 23.94
CA GLY A 8 -19.19 -18.94 23.50
C GLY A 8 -19.78 -18.04 24.60
N SER A 9 -18.99 -17.66 25.61
CA SER A 9 -19.42 -16.82 26.74
C SER A 9 -18.53 -15.59 27.01
N LEU A 10 -17.46 -15.36 26.24
CA LEU A 10 -16.50 -14.28 26.50
C LEU A 10 -16.71 -12.98 25.70
N SER A 11 -17.68 -12.90 24.79
CA SER A 11 -17.96 -11.66 24.04
C SER A 11 -19.37 -11.11 24.30
N LYS A 12 -19.54 -10.48 25.47
CA LYS A 12 -20.69 -9.60 25.78
C LYS A 12 -20.27 -8.22 26.29
N LYS A 13 -18.97 -7.91 26.28
CA LYS A 13 -18.52 -6.53 26.46
C LYS A 13 -18.50 -5.90 25.07
N ALA A 14 -19.26 -4.83 24.88
CA ALA A 14 -19.06 -3.95 23.75
C ALA A 14 -17.58 -3.56 23.74
N PHE A 15 -16.87 -3.90 22.67
CA PHE A 15 -15.52 -3.42 22.44
C PHE A 15 -15.65 -1.92 22.15
N ILE A 16 -15.47 -1.10 23.19
CA ILE A 16 -15.50 0.36 23.06
C ILE A 16 -14.10 0.76 22.60
N GLU A 17 -13.93 0.80 21.29
CA GLU A 17 -12.73 1.31 20.66
C GLU A 17 -12.74 2.84 20.78
N HIS A 18 -11.98 3.37 21.73
CA HIS A 18 -11.89 4.80 21.99
C HIS A 18 -10.68 5.36 21.25
N PHE A 19 -10.82 5.60 19.94
CA PHE A 19 -9.83 6.42 19.24
C PHE A 19 -10.00 7.87 19.70
N GLU A 20 -8.94 8.48 20.22
CA GLU A 20 -8.93 9.93 20.40
C GLU A 20 -9.07 10.57 19.01
N GLN A 21 -10.17 11.30 18.80
CA GLN A 21 -10.30 12.10 17.60
C GLN A 21 -9.17 13.12 17.58
N ALA A 22 -8.47 13.17 16.44
CA ALA A 22 -7.41 14.15 16.24
C ALA A 22 -7.98 15.55 16.56
N PRO A 23 -7.36 16.30 17.48
CA PRO A 23 -7.84 17.63 17.81
C PRO A 23 -7.97 18.50 16.56
N MET A 24 -9.03 19.31 16.49
CA MET A 24 -9.31 20.14 15.30
C MET A 24 -8.14 21.02 14.89
N TYR A 25 -7.35 21.51 15.85
CA TYR A 25 -6.17 22.31 15.55
C TYR A 25 -5.10 21.52 14.77
N VAL A 26 -4.95 20.21 15.01
CA VAL A 26 -4.01 19.35 14.28
C VAL A 26 -4.45 19.22 12.83
N ALA A 27 -5.75 18.99 12.59
CA ALA A 27 -6.31 18.93 11.25
C ALA A 27 -6.11 20.26 10.51
N VAL A 28 -6.45 21.38 11.15
CA VAL A 28 -6.29 22.73 10.58
C VAL A 28 -4.83 23.02 10.25
N LEU A 29 -3.90 22.80 11.19
CA LEU A 29 -2.47 23.02 10.96
C LEU A 29 -1.92 22.13 9.84
N THR A 30 -2.40 20.90 9.74
CA THR A 30 -2.04 19.98 8.67
C THR A 30 -2.46 20.55 7.30
N PHE A 31 -3.72 21.01 7.17
CA PHE A 31 -4.20 21.62 5.92
C PHE A 31 -3.50 22.94 5.61
N VAL A 32 -3.21 23.77 6.63
CA VAL A 32 -2.41 24.98 6.46
C VAL A 32 -1.00 24.62 5.95
N GLY A 33 -0.37 23.59 6.51
CA GLY A 33 0.92 23.08 6.05
C GLY A 33 0.89 22.64 4.57
N PHE A 34 -0.14 21.90 4.17
CA PHE A 34 -0.36 21.53 2.76
C PHE A 34 -0.57 22.76 1.87
N GLY A 35 -1.34 23.75 2.34
CA GLY A 35 -1.58 25.00 1.63
C GLY A 35 -0.28 25.78 1.40
N VAL A 36 0.50 25.99 2.47
CA VAL A 36 1.81 26.66 2.41
C VAL A 36 2.75 25.91 1.48
N GLY A 37 2.89 24.58 1.62
CA GLY A 37 3.72 23.77 0.75
C GLY A 37 3.33 23.89 -0.73
N THR A 38 2.03 23.91 -1.02
CA THR A 38 1.50 24.08 -2.37
C THR A 38 1.81 25.47 -2.94
N ILE A 39 1.60 26.53 -2.17
CA ILE A 39 1.90 27.92 -2.59
C ILE A 39 3.39 28.06 -2.92
N PHE A 40 4.27 27.58 -2.03
CA PHE A 40 5.71 27.61 -2.28
C PHE A 40 6.11 26.75 -3.48
N GLY A 41 5.42 25.63 -3.71
CA GLY A 41 5.61 24.80 -4.90
C GLY A 41 5.33 25.57 -6.20
N TYR A 42 4.19 26.27 -6.27
CA TYR A 42 3.83 27.06 -7.45
C TYR A 42 4.75 28.28 -7.63
N LEU A 43 5.14 28.94 -6.54
CA LEU A 43 6.12 30.03 -6.58
C LEU A 43 7.45 29.55 -7.18
N ARG A 44 7.93 28.36 -6.80
CA ARG A 44 9.17 27.80 -7.36
C ARG A 44 9.02 27.42 -8.83
N ASP A 45 7.87 26.91 -9.25
CA ASP A 45 7.62 26.68 -10.68
C ASP A 45 7.61 27.98 -11.48
N PHE A 46 7.04 29.05 -10.92
CA PHE A 46 7.14 30.38 -11.49
C PHE A 46 8.60 30.86 -11.57
N MET A 47 9.39 30.73 -10.50
CA MET A 47 10.81 31.09 -10.51
C MET A 47 11.61 30.30 -11.55
N ARG A 48 11.32 29.01 -11.74
CA ARG A 48 11.92 28.18 -12.80
C ARG A 48 11.47 28.59 -14.19
N ALA A 49 10.23 29.05 -14.36
CA ALA A 49 9.74 29.59 -15.63
C ALA A 49 10.52 30.84 -16.03
N TRP A 50 10.90 31.66 -15.05
CA TRP A 50 11.66 32.91 -15.22
C TRP A 50 13.19 32.73 -15.19
N GLY A 51 13.69 31.49 -15.06
CA GLY A 51 15.13 31.21 -15.04
C GLY A 51 15.85 31.58 -13.75
N LEU A 52 15.12 31.95 -12.69
CA LEU A 52 15.69 32.31 -11.37
C LEU A 52 16.12 31.08 -10.56
N GLU A 53 15.55 29.90 -10.85
CA GLU A 53 15.88 28.64 -10.17
C GLU A 53 16.31 27.57 -11.19
N LYS A 54 17.33 26.78 -10.82
CA LYS A 54 17.81 25.66 -11.64
C LYS A 54 16.73 24.61 -11.84
N ARG A 55 16.61 24.10 -13.07
CA ARG A 55 15.77 22.95 -13.42
C ARG A 55 16.60 21.68 -13.40
N ASN A 56 16.50 20.92 -12.31
CA ASN A 56 17.17 19.62 -12.18
C ASN A 56 16.37 18.47 -12.83
N ILE A 57 15.11 18.72 -13.21
CA ILE A 57 14.26 17.73 -13.86
C ILE A 57 14.61 17.62 -15.33
N ALA A 58 14.59 16.39 -15.86
CA ALA A 58 14.66 16.18 -17.31
C ALA A 58 13.48 16.90 -17.98
N ALA A 59 13.79 17.76 -18.94
CA ALA A 59 12.78 18.34 -19.80
C ALA A 59 12.47 17.37 -20.94
N GLU A 60 11.19 17.27 -21.30
CA GLU A 60 10.80 16.57 -22.53
C GLU A 60 11.47 17.23 -23.73
N ARG A 61 11.94 16.38 -24.65
CA ARG A 61 12.53 16.87 -25.89
C ARG A 61 11.42 17.46 -26.76
N GLU A 62 11.75 18.46 -27.58
CA GLU A 62 10.81 19.07 -28.53
C GLU A 62 10.07 18.02 -29.38
N GLN A 63 10.76 16.95 -29.79
CA GLN A 63 10.16 15.88 -30.61
C GLN A 63 9.14 15.00 -29.88
N GLN A 64 9.03 15.13 -28.55
CA GLN A 64 8.19 14.28 -27.71
C GLN A 64 6.99 15.04 -27.12
N LYS A 65 6.82 16.33 -27.43
CA LYS A 65 5.72 17.15 -26.90
C LYS A 65 4.33 16.68 -27.33
N ASP A 66 4.24 16.00 -28.48
CA ASP A 66 2.97 15.48 -29.01
C ASP A 66 2.56 14.14 -28.36
N PHE A 67 3.41 13.58 -27.49
CA PHE A 67 3.14 12.30 -26.85
C PHE A 67 2.19 12.51 -25.66
N VAL A 68 1.39 11.49 -25.36
CA VAL A 68 0.53 11.53 -24.17
C VAL A 68 1.44 11.61 -22.94
N PRO A 69 1.24 12.60 -22.04
CA PRO A 69 2.03 12.72 -20.82
C PRO A 69 1.94 11.44 -19.99
N LEU A 70 3.08 10.98 -19.49
CA LEU A 70 3.14 9.78 -18.64
C LEU A 70 2.51 10.00 -17.26
N TYR A 71 2.50 11.25 -16.79
CA TYR A 71 2.03 11.63 -15.46
C TYR A 71 1.01 12.76 -15.55
N GLN A 72 0.11 12.80 -14.58
CA GLN A 72 -0.81 13.94 -14.45
C GLN A 72 -0.06 15.19 -13.98
N ASP A 73 -0.58 16.38 -14.31
CA ASP A 73 0.04 17.66 -13.95
C ASP A 73 0.30 17.81 -12.45
N PHE A 74 -0.64 17.35 -11.62
CA PHE A 74 -0.49 17.41 -10.17
C PHE A 74 0.59 16.44 -9.65
N GLU A 75 0.74 15.26 -10.24
CA GLU A 75 1.78 14.31 -9.86
C GLU A 75 3.17 14.84 -10.20
N ASN A 76 3.30 15.48 -11.36
CA ASN A 76 4.52 16.18 -11.77
C ASN A 76 4.87 17.32 -10.80
N PHE A 77 3.87 18.14 -10.46
CA PHE A 77 4.00 19.19 -9.47
C PHE A 77 4.44 18.64 -8.10
N TYR A 78 3.71 17.66 -7.57
CA TYR A 78 3.97 17.03 -6.28
C TYR A 78 5.37 16.44 -6.24
N THR A 79 5.75 15.68 -7.27
CA THR A 79 7.06 15.03 -7.35
C THR A 79 8.18 16.07 -7.30
N ARG A 80 8.12 17.07 -8.18
CA ARG A 80 9.17 18.09 -8.34
C ARG A 80 9.32 19.01 -7.13
N ASN A 81 8.20 19.36 -6.49
CA ASN A 81 8.20 20.40 -5.46
C ASN A 81 8.16 19.88 -4.03
N LEU A 82 7.44 18.77 -3.79
CA LEU A 82 7.17 18.25 -2.46
C LEU A 82 7.94 16.95 -2.23
N TYR A 83 7.71 15.92 -3.04
CA TYR A 83 8.29 14.59 -2.84
C TYR A 83 9.82 14.62 -2.82
N MET A 84 10.46 15.29 -3.79
CA MET A 84 11.93 15.37 -3.83
C MET A 84 12.49 15.90 -2.52
N ARG A 85 11.81 16.85 -1.85
CA ARG A 85 12.27 17.43 -0.58
C ARG A 85 12.17 16.47 0.60
N ILE A 86 11.19 15.58 0.61
CA ILE A 86 10.94 14.68 1.74
C ILE A 86 11.46 13.26 1.51
N ARG A 87 11.81 12.87 0.27
CA ARG A 87 12.18 11.49 -0.08
C ARG A 87 13.39 10.97 0.70
N ASP A 88 14.22 11.87 1.22
CA ASP A 88 15.34 11.46 2.05
C ASP A 88 14.91 10.77 3.35
N ASN A 89 13.74 11.11 3.88
CA ASN A 89 13.22 10.51 5.11
C ASN A 89 12.74 9.06 4.92
N TRP A 90 12.29 8.71 3.71
CA TRP A 90 11.58 7.45 3.45
C TRP A 90 12.40 6.44 2.64
N ASN A 91 13.37 6.90 1.86
CA ASN A 91 14.09 6.06 0.90
C ASN A 91 15.52 5.74 1.34
N ARG A 92 15.85 5.78 2.64
CA ARG A 92 17.21 5.47 3.11
C ARG A 92 17.47 3.97 3.03
N PRO A 93 18.57 3.52 2.40
CA PRO A 93 18.89 2.09 2.36
C PRO A 93 19.15 1.54 3.76
N ILE A 94 18.53 0.42 4.09
CA ILE A 94 18.77 -0.34 5.31
C ILE A 94 19.99 -1.24 5.08
N CYS A 95 20.88 -1.32 6.09
CA CYS A 95 22.15 -2.05 6.03
C CYS A 95 22.24 -3.22 7.02
N SER A 96 21.21 -3.42 7.85
CA SER A 96 21.11 -4.53 8.77
C SER A 96 19.83 -5.33 8.53
N VAL A 97 19.60 -6.32 9.37
CA VAL A 97 18.30 -7.00 9.48
C VAL A 97 17.23 -5.96 9.84
N PRO A 98 16.07 -5.92 9.15
CA PRO A 98 15.01 -4.94 9.41
C PRO A 98 14.17 -5.33 10.64
N GLY A 99 14.77 -5.30 11.83
CA GLY A 99 14.13 -5.52 13.13
C GLY A 99 13.48 -4.27 13.72
N PRO A 100 13.11 -4.26 15.02
CA PRO A 100 12.65 -3.09 15.77
C PRO A 100 13.66 -1.94 15.75
N GLN A 101 14.93 -2.26 15.60
CA GLN A 101 15.99 -1.33 15.28
C GLN A 101 16.76 -1.82 14.05
N PHE A 102 17.22 -0.89 13.22
CA PHE A 102 18.06 -1.20 12.09
C PHE A 102 19.10 -0.11 11.83
N ASP A 103 20.11 -0.48 11.05
CA ASP A 103 21.18 0.39 10.61
C ASP A 103 20.84 0.98 9.23
N LEU A 104 21.11 2.27 9.04
CA LEU A 104 20.86 2.98 7.77
C LEU A 104 22.18 3.41 7.12
N MET A 105 22.26 3.28 5.79
CA MET A 105 23.35 3.89 5.04
C MET A 105 23.23 5.40 5.10
N GLU A 106 24.27 6.06 5.62
CA GLU A 106 24.32 7.52 5.59
C GLU A 106 24.55 7.97 4.14
N ARG A 107 23.73 8.94 3.74
CA ARG A 107 23.85 9.63 2.47
C ARG A 107 23.67 11.11 2.68
N VAL A 108 24.27 11.88 1.80
CA VAL A 108 24.18 13.32 1.79
C VAL A 108 23.82 13.79 0.39
N THR A 109 23.22 14.97 0.34
CA THR A 109 22.80 15.62 -0.90
C THR A 109 23.29 17.05 -0.87
N ASP A 110 23.78 17.52 -2.00
CA ASP A 110 24.25 18.90 -2.18
C ASP A 110 23.29 19.69 -3.11
N ASP A 111 22.20 19.04 -3.55
CA ASP A 111 21.29 19.53 -4.58
C ASP A 111 19.82 19.44 -4.17
N TYR A 112 19.54 19.46 -2.86
CA TYR A 112 18.19 19.37 -2.31
C TYR A 112 17.48 18.05 -2.60
N ASN A 113 18.15 16.95 -2.32
CA ASN A 113 17.68 15.58 -2.48
C ASN A 113 17.39 15.23 -3.94
N TRP A 114 18.01 15.85 -4.95
CA TRP A 114 17.85 15.41 -6.34
C TRP A 114 18.80 14.26 -6.68
N THR A 115 20.00 14.29 -6.10
CA THR A 115 20.97 13.21 -6.10
C THR A 115 21.46 12.96 -4.68
N PHE A 116 22.02 11.77 -4.46
CA PHE A 116 22.59 11.37 -3.19
C PHE A 116 23.95 10.74 -3.42
N ARG A 117 24.91 11.07 -2.54
CA ARG A 117 26.18 10.37 -2.42
C ARG A 117 26.22 9.63 -1.08
N PHE A 118 26.59 8.36 -1.12
CA PHE A 118 26.82 7.59 0.09
C PHE A 118 28.12 8.05 0.75
N THR A 119 28.11 8.20 2.07
CA THR A 119 29.30 8.61 2.83
C THR A 119 30.19 7.41 3.20
N GLY A 120 29.69 6.19 2.99
CA GLY A 120 30.30 4.94 3.46
C GLY A 120 30.14 4.71 4.98
N ARG A 121 29.48 5.63 5.69
CA ARG A 121 29.15 5.49 7.10
C ARG A 121 27.76 4.92 7.27
N THR A 122 27.54 4.32 8.43
CA THR A 122 26.26 3.72 8.80
C THR A 122 25.74 4.38 10.07
N ILE A 123 24.51 4.88 10.02
CA ILE A 123 23.78 5.35 11.19
C ILE A 123 23.22 4.12 11.89
N LYS A 124 23.68 3.86 13.12
CA LYS A 124 23.35 2.64 13.83
C LYS A 124 22.12 2.78 14.73
N ASN A 125 21.43 1.66 14.98
CA ASN A 125 20.37 1.53 15.98
C ASN A 125 19.21 2.54 15.80
N VAL A 126 18.78 2.75 14.56
CA VAL A 126 17.63 3.61 14.25
C VAL A 126 16.36 2.85 14.57
N ILE A 127 15.40 3.52 15.22
CA ILE A 127 14.13 2.89 15.60
C ILE A 127 13.24 2.71 14.37
N ASN A 128 12.74 1.49 14.18
CA ASN A 128 11.83 1.13 13.11
C ASN A 128 10.38 1.47 13.49
N MET A 129 9.89 2.62 13.02
CA MET A 129 8.50 3.05 13.18
C MET A 129 7.67 2.93 11.90
N GLY A 130 8.23 2.35 10.83
CA GLY A 130 7.67 2.46 9.48
C GLY A 130 7.38 1.12 8.77
N SER A 131 7.59 -0.01 9.44
CA SER A 131 7.44 -1.33 8.82
C SER A 131 6.30 -2.15 9.44
N TYR A 132 5.77 -3.10 8.67
CA TYR A 132 4.73 -4.04 9.07
C TYR A 132 5.29 -5.29 9.78
N ASN A 133 6.36 -5.16 10.58
CA ASN A 133 7.00 -6.28 11.28
C ASN A 133 6.34 -6.61 12.62
N TYR A 134 5.00 -6.75 12.63
CA TYR A 134 4.22 -6.94 13.86
C TYR A 134 4.60 -8.20 14.64
N LEU A 135 4.96 -9.28 13.93
CA LEU A 135 5.29 -10.57 14.51
C LEU A 135 6.80 -10.77 14.77
N GLY A 136 7.63 -9.78 14.43
CA GLY A 136 9.08 -9.86 14.63
C GLY A 136 9.80 -10.87 13.71
N PHE A 137 9.12 -11.41 12.70
CA PHE A 137 9.70 -12.44 11.82
C PHE A 137 10.91 -11.97 11.02
N ALA A 138 11.01 -10.66 10.76
CA ALA A 138 12.13 -10.12 10.02
C ALA A 138 13.50 -10.35 10.69
N GLU A 139 13.55 -10.53 12.02
CA GLU A 139 14.79 -10.71 12.78
C GLU A 139 14.91 -12.06 13.50
N THR A 140 13.99 -12.99 13.26
CA THR A 140 13.96 -14.28 13.96
C THR A 140 15.17 -15.16 13.64
N ASP A 141 15.75 -15.04 12.44
CA ASP A 141 16.94 -15.78 12.02
C ASP A 141 18.16 -14.85 11.88
N ALA A 142 19.17 -15.07 12.73
CA ALA A 142 20.44 -14.35 12.69
C ALA A 142 21.22 -14.57 11.37
N ASN A 143 20.92 -15.63 10.63
CA ASN A 143 21.53 -15.93 9.33
C ASN A 143 20.67 -15.48 8.14
N ALA A 144 19.52 -14.84 8.35
CA ALA A 144 18.59 -14.46 7.28
C ALA A 144 19.29 -13.69 6.15
N LEU A 145 20.12 -12.69 6.48
CA LEU A 145 20.85 -11.90 5.47
C LEU A 145 21.85 -12.73 4.67
N LYS A 146 22.53 -13.70 5.30
CA LYS A 146 23.48 -14.58 4.61
C LYS A 146 22.73 -15.51 3.65
N THR A 147 21.60 -16.05 4.09
CA THR A 147 20.72 -16.87 3.26
C THR A 147 20.20 -16.07 2.07
N VAL A 148 19.67 -14.87 2.31
CA VAL A 148 19.19 -13.96 1.25
C VAL A 148 20.32 -13.62 0.27
N ALA A 149 21.51 -13.24 0.75
CA ALA A 149 22.64 -12.91 -0.11
C ALA A 149 23.06 -14.08 -1.00
N LYS A 150 23.09 -15.31 -0.46
CA LYS A 150 23.40 -16.52 -1.21
C LYS A 150 22.36 -16.81 -2.29
N GLU A 151 21.08 -16.68 -1.97
CA GLU A 151 20.00 -16.89 -2.95
C GLU A 151 20.03 -15.80 -4.05
N LEU A 152 20.30 -14.54 -3.68
CA LEU A 152 20.47 -13.45 -4.66
C LEU A 152 21.68 -13.66 -5.58
N GLN A 153 22.78 -14.24 -5.09
CA GLN A 153 23.91 -14.61 -5.95
C GLN A 153 23.55 -15.71 -6.95
N LYS A 154 22.63 -16.62 -6.58
CA LYS A 154 22.18 -17.72 -7.43
C LYS A 154 21.13 -17.30 -8.46
N TYR A 155 20.11 -16.54 -8.03
CA TYR A 155 18.94 -16.19 -8.86
C TYR A 155 19.00 -14.76 -9.43
N GLY A 156 19.89 -13.91 -8.93
CA GLY A 156 19.90 -12.49 -9.23
C GLY A 156 18.91 -11.68 -8.37
N THR A 157 18.86 -10.38 -8.61
CA THR A 157 18.05 -9.42 -7.83
C THR A 157 16.67 -9.13 -8.41
N GLY A 158 16.33 -9.69 -9.58
CA GLY A 158 15.04 -9.46 -10.20
C GLY A 158 14.79 -10.34 -11.40
N ILE A 159 13.50 -10.47 -11.72
CA ILE A 159 13.00 -11.07 -12.95
C ILE A 159 12.57 -9.89 -13.83
N CYS A 160 13.12 -9.76 -15.03
CA CYS A 160 12.92 -8.61 -15.91
C CYS A 160 11.51 -8.53 -16.54
N SER A 161 10.56 -9.35 -16.08
CA SER A 161 9.22 -9.46 -16.65
C SER A 161 8.28 -10.21 -15.69
N THR A 162 6.97 -10.16 -15.97
CA THR A 162 5.94 -10.70 -15.09
C THR A 162 5.95 -12.23 -15.05
N ARG A 163 5.35 -12.82 -14.01
CA ARG A 163 5.18 -14.28 -13.92
C ARG A 163 4.39 -14.88 -15.08
N GLN A 164 3.49 -14.11 -15.68
CA GLN A 164 2.70 -14.55 -16.82
C GLN A 164 3.57 -14.70 -18.08
N GLU A 165 4.56 -13.84 -18.26
CA GLU A 165 5.40 -13.79 -19.46
C GLU A 165 6.63 -14.69 -19.35
N MET A 166 7.37 -14.60 -18.24
CA MET A 166 8.65 -15.30 -18.04
C MET A 166 8.56 -16.48 -17.05
N GLY A 167 7.35 -16.78 -16.56
CA GLY A 167 7.10 -17.93 -15.71
C GLY A 167 7.41 -17.72 -14.23
N THR A 168 7.40 -18.82 -13.48
CA THR A 168 7.49 -18.82 -12.01
C THR A 168 8.76 -19.53 -11.54
N LEU A 169 9.53 -18.89 -10.65
CA LEU A 169 10.68 -19.51 -9.99
C LEU A 169 10.26 -20.56 -8.97
N ASP A 170 11.12 -21.55 -8.76
CA ASP A 170 10.98 -22.55 -7.68
C ASP A 170 10.84 -21.88 -6.29
N LYS A 171 11.54 -20.77 -6.05
CA LYS A 171 11.44 -19.99 -4.80
C LYS A 171 10.08 -19.36 -4.57
N HIS A 172 9.36 -18.98 -5.63
CA HIS A 172 7.98 -18.52 -5.49
C HIS A 172 7.07 -19.64 -5.00
N VAL A 173 7.17 -20.82 -5.64
CA VAL A 173 6.37 -21.99 -5.28
C VAL A 173 6.69 -22.47 -3.86
N GLU A 174 7.97 -22.44 -3.47
CA GLU A 174 8.40 -22.77 -2.11
C GLU A 174 7.78 -21.83 -1.07
N LEU A 175 7.83 -20.52 -1.32
CA LEU A 175 7.25 -19.50 -0.45
C LEU A 175 5.72 -19.62 -0.37
N GLU A 176 5.05 -19.80 -1.49
CA GLU A 176 3.59 -19.99 -1.56
C GLU A 176 3.14 -21.21 -0.76
N LYS A 177 3.81 -22.35 -0.94
CA LYS A 177 3.54 -23.55 -0.14
C LYS A 177 3.83 -23.35 1.34
N LEU A 178 4.88 -22.60 1.69
CA LEU A 178 5.19 -22.28 3.08
C LEU A 178 4.08 -21.43 3.71
N VAL A 179 3.63 -20.40 3.01
CA VAL A 179 2.53 -19.52 3.45
C VAL A 179 1.23 -20.30 3.58
N ALA A 180 0.89 -21.14 2.60
CA ALA A 180 -0.31 -21.98 2.64
C ALA A 180 -0.30 -22.91 3.86
N ARG A 181 0.83 -23.57 4.14
CA ARG A 181 1.01 -24.40 5.34
C ARG A 181 0.91 -23.60 6.63
N PHE A 182 1.51 -22.42 6.67
CA PHE A 182 1.50 -21.55 7.85
C PHE A 182 0.08 -21.09 8.19
N LEU A 183 -0.71 -20.71 7.17
CA LEU A 183 -2.10 -20.26 7.33
C LEU A 183 -3.10 -21.42 7.47
N GLY A 184 -2.70 -22.66 7.16
CA GLY A 184 -3.59 -23.82 7.17
C GLY A 184 -4.62 -23.81 6.03
N VAL A 185 -4.27 -23.22 4.89
CA VAL A 185 -5.14 -23.13 3.70
C VAL A 185 -4.65 -24.06 2.59
N GLU A 186 -5.53 -24.35 1.62
CA GLU A 186 -5.24 -25.25 0.51
C GLU A 186 -4.12 -24.74 -0.41
N ASP A 187 -4.11 -23.44 -0.67
CA ASP A 187 -3.10 -22.78 -1.52
C ASP A 187 -2.94 -21.30 -1.16
N ALA A 188 -1.83 -20.69 -1.56
CA ALA A 188 -1.55 -19.28 -1.36
C ALA A 188 -0.80 -18.70 -2.57
N MET A 189 -0.98 -17.40 -2.83
CA MET A 189 -0.27 -16.69 -3.90
C MET A 189 0.42 -15.46 -3.33
N VAL A 190 1.68 -15.25 -3.73
CA VAL A 190 2.51 -14.14 -3.21
C VAL A 190 2.62 -13.03 -4.23
N PHE A 191 2.44 -11.80 -3.77
CA PHE A 191 2.55 -10.57 -4.56
C PHE A 191 3.65 -9.67 -3.99
N GLY A 192 4.45 -9.05 -4.87
CA GLY A 192 5.56 -8.18 -4.47
C GLY A 192 5.14 -6.80 -3.94
N MET A 193 3.86 -6.46 -3.99
CA MET A 193 3.33 -5.16 -3.54
C MET A 193 1.97 -5.36 -2.86
N GLY A 194 1.87 -5.00 -1.58
CA GLY A 194 0.65 -5.17 -0.79
C GLY A 194 -0.56 -4.42 -1.34
N PHE A 195 -0.36 -3.20 -1.88
CA PHE A 195 -1.42 -2.44 -2.53
C PHE A 195 -1.98 -3.19 -3.75
N ALA A 196 -1.09 -3.74 -4.58
CA ALA A 196 -1.45 -4.49 -5.77
C ALA A 196 -2.19 -5.80 -5.46
N THR A 197 -1.89 -6.44 -4.32
CA THR A 197 -2.62 -7.64 -3.86
C THR A 197 -4.12 -7.40 -3.83
N ASN A 198 -4.57 -6.23 -3.36
CA ASN A 198 -5.99 -5.92 -3.31
C ASN A 198 -6.49 -5.35 -4.64
N SER A 199 -5.78 -4.36 -5.19
CA SER A 199 -6.28 -3.62 -6.35
C SER A 199 -6.37 -4.46 -7.62
N MET A 200 -5.51 -5.47 -7.76
CA MET A 200 -5.44 -6.32 -8.97
C MET A 200 -6.26 -7.60 -8.87
N ASN A 201 -6.46 -8.16 -7.67
CA ASN A 201 -7.15 -9.45 -7.52
C ASN A 201 -8.66 -9.32 -7.35
N ILE A 202 -9.18 -8.25 -6.73
CA ILE A 202 -10.63 -8.06 -6.59
C ILE A 202 -11.35 -8.09 -7.96
N PRO A 203 -10.83 -7.42 -9.03
CA PRO A 203 -11.42 -7.52 -10.37
C PRO A 203 -11.44 -8.92 -10.97
N ALA A 204 -10.57 -9.82 -10.53
CA ALA A 204 -10.57 -11.22 -10.99
C ALA A 204 -11.69 -12.04 -10.32
N LEU A 205 -12.14 -11.64 -9.12
CA LEU A 205 -13.16 -12.37 -8.35
C LEU A 205 -14.59 -11.94 -8.65
N VAL A 206 -14.78 -10.68 -9.01
CA VAL A 206 -16.10 -10.04 -9.21
C VAL A 206 -16.08 -9.09 -10.41
N GLY A 207 -17.28 -8.84 -10.97
CA GLY A 207 -17.45 -7.84 -12.01
C GLY A 207 -18.90 -7.49 -12.25
N LYS A 208 -19.27 -7.12 -13.48
CA LYS A 208 -20.66 -6.78 -13.83
C LYS A 208 -21.67 -7.84 -13.35
N GLY A 209 -22.75 -7.41 -12.71
CA GLY A 209 -23.77 -8.29 -12.12
C GLY A 209 -23.41 -8.89 -10.76
N CYS A 210 -22.26 -8.53 -10.19
CA CYS A 210 -21.89 -8.82 -8.80
C CYS A 210 -22.10 -7.60 -7.90
N LEU A 211 -22.20 -7.84 -6.59
CA LEU A 211 -22.27 -6.83 -5.54
C LEU A 211 -21.05 -6.91 -4.63
N ILE A 212 -20.49 -5.77 -4.30
CA ILE A 212 -19.48 -5.57 -3.27
C ILE A 212 -20.11 -4.77 -2.14
N LEU A 213 -20.12 -5.32 -0.93
CA LEU A 213 -20.42 -4.61 0.32
C LEU A 213 -19.08 -4.22 0.94
N SER A 214 -18.73 -2.93 0.87
CA SER A 214 -17.45 -2.40 1.38
C SER A 214 -17.66 -1.70 2.72
N ASP A 215 -16.81 -1.99 3.69
CA ASP A 215 -16.69 -1.16 4.90
C ASP A 215 -16.28 0.28 4.51
N GLU A 216 -16.81 1.28 5.21
CA GLU A 216 -16.56 2.70 4.91
C GLU A 216 -15.12 3.15 5.21
N LEU A 217 -14.39 2.42 6.07
CA LEU A 217 -13.00 2.70 6.43
C LEU A 217 -11.99 1.72 5.79
N ASN A 218 -12.39 0.98 4.76
CA ASN A 218 -11.47 0.15 3.98
C ASN A 218 -10.34 0.98 3.36
N HIS A 219 -9.12 0.44 3.35
CA HIS A 219 -7.96 1.08 2.76
C HIS A 219 -8.15 1.30 1.25
N THR A 220 -7.49 2.34 0.75
CA THR A 220 -7.55 2.80 -0.64
C THR A 220 -7.28 1.68 -1.65
N SER A 221 -6.47 0.68 -1.30
CA SER A 221 -6.20 -0.48 -2.17
C SER A 221 -7.44 -1.33 -2.44
N LEU A 222 -8.29 -1.57 -1.43
CA LEU A 222 -9.55 -2.31 -1.58
C LEU A 222 -10.55 -1.47 -2.38
N VAL A 223 -10.64 -0.17 -2.07
CA VAL A 223 -11.52 0.77 -2.77
C VAL A 223 -11.18 0.83 -4.26
N LEU A 224 -9.89 0.91 -4.60
CA LEU A 224 -9.46 0.90 -6.00
C LEU A 224 -9.79 -0.44 -6.68
N GLY A 225 -9.48 -1.57 -6.06
CA GLY A 225 -9.81 -2.88 -6.64
C GLY A 225 -11.31 -3.09 -6.84
N ALA A 226 -12.14 -2.65 -5.89
CA ALA A 226 -13.59 -2.66 -6.02
C ALA A 226 -14.06 -1.80 -7.20
N ARG A 227 -13.52 -0.59 -7.37
CA ARG A 227 -13.84 0.29 -8.50
C ARG A 227 -13.43 -0.31 -9.85
N LEU A 228 -12.24 -0.89 -9.93
CA LEU A 228 -11.72 -1.53 -11.14
C LEU A 228 -12.53 -2.76 -11.57
N SER A 229 -13.18 -3.46 -10.63
CA SER A 229 -13.99 -4.64 -10.94
C SER A 229 -15.21 -4.35 -11.83
N GLY A 230 -15.75 -3.13 -11.79
CA GLY A 230 -17.03 -2.79 -12.44
C GLY A 230 -18.26 -3.48 -11.81
N ALA A 231 -18.11 -4.07 -10.61
CA ALA A 231 -19.23 -4.55 -9.80
C ALA A 231 -20.04 -3.38 -9.22
N THR A 232 -21.27 -3.66 -8.77
CA THR A 232 -22.01 -2.66 -7.98
C THR A 232 -21.40 -2.61 -6.58
N ILE A 233 -21.12 -1.42 -6.07
CA ILE A 233 -20.54 -1.21 -4.74
C ILE A 233 -21.59 -0.56 -3.85
N ARG A 234 -21.79 -1.09 -2.65
CA ARG A 234 -22.53 -0.44 -1.57
C ARG A 234 -21.64 -0.36 -0.34
N ILE A 235 -21.69 0.76 0.36
CA ILE A 235 -20.86 1.02 1.53
C ILE A 235 -21.71 0.77 2.78
N PHE A 236 -21.18 0.02 3.74
CA PHE A 236 -21.79 -0.15 5.05
C PHE A 236 -20.95 0.55 6.12
N LYS A 237 -21.60 0.96 7.22
CA LYS A 237 -20.94 1.70 8.31
C LYS A 237 -19.91 0.85 9.03
N HIS A 238 -18.78 1.46 9.39
CA HIS A 238 -17.69 0.78 10.06
C HIS A 238 -18.13 0.25 11.42
N ASN A 239 -17.66 -0.95 11.74
CA ASN A 239 -17.96 -1.67 12.97
C ASN A 239 -19.47 -1.77 13.28
N ASN A 240 -20.31 -1.83 12.24
CA ASN A 240 -21.76 -1.85 12.37
C ASN A 240 -22.38 -3.01 11.59
N ILE A 241 -22.53 -4.15 12.27
CA ILE A 241 -23.08 -5.37 11.69
C ILE A 241 -24.54 -5.21 11.23
N GLN A 242 -25.32 -4.36 11.90
CA GLN A 242 -26.72 -4.10 11.52
C GLN A 242 -26.82 -3.37 10.18
N SER A 243 -25.89 -2.43 9.92
CA SER A 243 -25.76 -1.75 8.62
C SER A 243 -25.45 -2.76 7.52
N LEU A 244 -24.51 -3.68 7.76
CA LEU A 244 -24.15 -4.72 6.81
C LEU A 244 -25.35 -5.66 6.54
N GLU A 245 -26.00 -6.15 7.60
CA GLU A 245 -27.12 -7.07 7.52
C GLU A 245 -28.31 -6.45 6.76
N SER A 246 -28.63 -5.19 7.03
CA SER A 246 -29.69 -4.47 6.32
C SER A 246 -29.41 -4.40 4.81
N LEU A 247 -28.19 -4.00 4.43
CA LEU A 247 -27.81 -3.89 3.01
C LEU A 247 -27.78 -5.25 2.31
N LEU A 248 -27.38 -6.31 3.03
CA LEU A 248 -27.35 -7.67 2.50
C LEU A 248 -28.77 -8.20 2.28
N LYS A 249 -29.68 -8.02 3.25
CA LYS A 249 -31.10 -8.38 3.10
C LYS A 249 -31.73 -7.65 1.92
N ASP A 250 -31.53 -6.34 1.82
CA ASP A 250 -32.04 -5.56 0.70
C ASP A 250 -31.49 -6.04 -0.64
N ALA A 251 -30.20 -6.37 -0.70
CA ALA A 251 -29.58 -6.88 -1.91
C ALA A 251 -30.16 -8.24 -2.35
N ILE A 252 -30.45 -9.13 -1.41
CA ILE A 252 -31.02 -10.46 -1.68
C ILE A 252 -32.49 -10.34 -2.10
N ILE A 253 -33.28 -9.53 -1.39
CA ILE A 253 -34.72 -9.37 -1.64
C ILE A 253 -34.99 -8.65 -2.96
N TYR A 254 -34.28 -7.55 -3.22
CA TYR A 254 -34.57 -6.69 -4.36
C TYR A 254 -33.71 -6.94 -5.60
N GLY A 255 -32.63 -7.72 -5.46
CA GLY A 255 -31.71 -8.04 -6.55
C GLY A 255 -30.94 -6.84 -7.10
N GLN A 256 -30.50 -6.97 -8.35
CA GLN A 256 -29.74 -5.96 -9.07
C GLN A 256 -30.57 -4.69 -9.34
N PRO A 257 -29.94 -3.50 -9.26
CA PRO A 257 -30.59 -2.24 -9.64
C PRO A 257 -31.16 -2.33 -11.06
N ARG A 258 -32.37 -1.80 -11.24
CA ARG A 258 -33.14 -1.78 -12.50
C ARG A 258 -33.64 -3.15 -12.98
N SER A 259 -32.77 -4.15 -13.09
CA SER A 259 -33.15 -5.45 -13.66
C SER A 259 -33.88 -6.36 -12.68
N ARG A 260 -33.75 -6.12 -11.36
CA ARG A 260 -34.28 -6.97 -10.28
C ARG A 260 -33.81 -8.43 -10.33
N ARG A 261 -32.80 -8.73 -11.17
CA ARG A 261 -32.22 -10.07 -11.27
C ARG A 261 -31.39 -10.39 -10.03
N ALA A 262 -31.28 -11.67 -9.69
CA ALA A 262 -30.38 -12.11 -8.64
C ALA A 262 -28.93 -11.69 -8.93
N TRP A 263 -28.17 -11.43 -7.88
CA TRP A 263 -26.73 -11.17 -7.98
C TRP A 263 -26.00 -12.45 -8.35
N ARG A 264 -25.02 -12.36 -9.26
CA ARG A 264 -24.18 -13.51 -9.61
C ARG A 264 -23.26 -13.90 -8.45
N LYS A 265 -22.77 -12.90 -7.71
CA LYS A 265 -21.93 -13.06 -6.52
C LYS A 265 -22.08 -11.82 -5.64
N ILE A 266 -22.07 -12.03 -4.33
CA ILE A 266 -21.98 -10.95 -3.33
C ILE A 266 -20.66 -11.18 -2.58
N ILE A 267 -19.80 -10.15 -2.52
CA ILE A 267 -18.57 -10.17 -1.72
C ILE A 267 -18.69 -9.08 -0.66
N ILE A 268 -18.26 -9.41 0.56
CA ILE A 268 -18.11 -8.46 1.66
C ILE A 268 -16.61 -8.16 1.77
N LEU A 269 -16.24 -6.88 1.68
CA LEU A 269 -14.87 -6.40 1.81
C LEU A 269 -14.73 -5.65 3.12
N VAL A 270 -13.83 -6.15 3.96
CA VAL A 270 -13.52 -5.61 5.28
C VAL A 270 -12.03 -5.66 5.46
N GLU A 271 -11.49 -4.66 6.17
CA GLU A 271 -10.10 -4.59 6.55
C GLU A 271 -9.96 -4.45 8.07
N GLY A 272 -8.94 -5.12 8.62
CA GLY A 272 -8.69 -5.20 10.05
C GLY A 272 -9.10 -6.55 10.66
N ILE A 273 -8.85 -6.69 11.96
CA ILE A 273 -9.32 -7.83 12.75
C ILE A 273 -10.73 -7.47 13.22
N TYR A 274 -11.75 -8.05 12.58
CA TYR A 274 -13.13 -8.08 13.08
C TYR A 274 -13.34 -9.28 14.00
#